data_AF-A0A4Y2RUQ9-F1
#
_entry.id   AF-A0A4Y2RUQ9-F1
#
_cell.length_a   1.000
_cell.length_b   1.000
_cell.length_c   1.000
_cell.angle_alpha   90.00
_cell.angle_beta   90.00
_cell.angle_gamma   90.00
#
_symmetry.space_group_name_H-M   'P 1'
#
loop_
_entity.id
_entity.type
_entity.pdbx_description
1 polymer ?
#
loop_
_entity_poly.entity_id
_entity_poly.type
_entity_poly.pdbx_seq_one_letter_code
_entity_poly.pdbx_strand_id
1 'polypeptide(L)'
;MGINWKIRSLYEKALNSSTCAYIPMLWCSYMKFEILNNEVEKAKGIFHRALQNCGWSKELIMDGIEYFPDDLKQTVDFMVEKQIRIHTPLEEIKLLMEHGVQNL
;
A
#
# COMPACT_ATOMS: atom_id res chain seq x y z
N MET A 1 -20.07 3.05 -17.78
CA MET A 1 -19.74 4.18 -16.87
C MET A 1 -20.54 4.19 -15.57
N GLY A 2 -21.77 3.64 -15.50
CA GLY A 2 -22.66 3.78 -14.33
C GLY A 2 -22.43 2.88 -13.10
N ILE A 3 -21.73 1.74 -13.23
CA ILE A 3 -21.62 0.79 -12.12
C ILE A 3 -20.41 1.07 -11.23
N ASN A 4 -19.29 1.48 -11.82
CA ASN A 4 -18.05 1.77 -11.09
C ASN A 4 -18.22 2.94 -10.11
N TRP A 5 -18.97 3.99 -10.47
CA TRP A 5 -19.23 5.09 -9.54
C TRP A 5 -20.08 4.64 -8.34
N LYS A 6 -21.02 3.71 -8.55
CA LYS A 6 -21.83 3.15 -7.46
C LYS A 6 -20.95 2.34 -6.52
N ILE A 7 -20.08 1.49 -7.06
CA ILE A 7 -19.13 0.69 -6.29
C ILE A 7 -18.18 1.60 -5.49
N ARG A 8 -17.57 2.61 -6.13
CA ARG A 8 -16.75 3.62 -5.45
C ARG A 8 -17.51 4.32 -4.33
N SER A 9 -18.75 4.73 -4.59
CA SER A 9 -19.59 5.36 -3.57
C SER A 9 -19.86 4.44 -2.38
N LEU A 10 -20.01 3.13 -2.59
CA LEU A 10 -20.16 2.15 -1.51
C LEU A 10 -18.87 2.01 -0.69
N TYR A 11 -17.71 1.94 -1.34
CA TYR A 11 -16.42 1.94 -0.65
C TYR A 11 -16.23 3.20 0.19
N GLU A 12 -16.45 4.39 -0.39
CA GLU A 12 -16.29 5.65 0.34
C GLU A 12 -17.27 5.76 1.52
N LYS A 13 -18.52 5.31 1.35
CA LYS A 13 -19.49 5.27 2.46
C LYS A 13 -19.04 4.32 3.58
N ALA A 14 -18.52 3.15 3.22
CA ALA A 14 -17.99 2.22 4.21
C ALA A 14 -16.79 2.83 4.96
N LEU A 15 -15.86 3.44 4.23
CA LEU A 15 -14.65 4.05 4.81
C LEU A 15 -14.93 5.32 5.63
N ASN A 16 -16.07 5.99 5.44
CA ASN A 16 -16.50 7.08 6.31
C ASN A 16 -16.94 6.62 7.70
N SER A 17 -17.16 5.32 7.92
CA SER A 17 -17.41 4.77 9.26
C SER A 17 -16.10 4.63 10.03
N SER A 18 -16.06 5.15 11.26
CA SER A 18 -14.88 5.12 12.14
C SER A 18 -14.41 3.71 12.51
N THR A 19 -15.23 2.67 12.34
CA THR A 19 -14.82 1.28 12.55
C THR A 19 -14.23 0.68 11.28
N CYS A 20 -14.90 0.87 10.14
CA CYS A 20 -14.51 0.27 8.87
C CYS A 20 -13.22 0.87 8.30
N ALA A 21 -12.92 2.14 8.60
CA ALA A 21 -11.68 2.79 8.19
C ALA A 21 -10.42 2.08 8.71
N TYR A 22 -10.51 1.33 9.82
CA TYR A 22 -9.39 0.57 10.39
C TYR A 22 -9.34 -0.90 9.94
N ILE A 23 -10.12 -1.30 8.92
CA ILE A 23 -10.13 -2.67 8.38
C ILE A 23 -9.22 -2.71 7.13
N PRO A 24 -8.02 -3.33 7.20
CA PRO A 24 -7.07 -3.34 6.08
C PRO A 24 -7.65 -3.99 4.81
N MET A 25 -8.37 -5.10 4.97
CA MET A 25 -8.98 -5.82 3.84
C MET A 25 -9.95 -4.97 3.01
N LEU A 26 -10.64 -4.01 3.64
CA LEU A 26 -11.53 -3.10 2.93
C LEU A 26 -10.73 -2.19 2.00
N TRP A 27 -9.62 -1.63 2.48
CA TRP A 27 -8.69 -0.84 1.66
C TRP A 27 -8.04 -1.68 0.55
N CYS A 28 -7.51 -2.87 0.86
CA CYS A 28 -6.91 -3.77 -0.13
C CYS A 28 -7.90 -4.10 -1.25
N SER A 29 -9.15 -4.41 -0.89
CA SER A 29 -10.19 -4.69 -1.89
C SER A 29 -10.52 -3.47 -2.77
N TYR A 30 -10.51 -2.25 -2.20
CA TYR A 30 -10.78 -1.03 -2.94
C TYR A 30 -9.62 -0.66 -3.88
N MET A 31 -8.38 -0.78 -3.41
CA MET A 31 -7.19 -0.61 -4.25
C MET A 31 -7.22 -1.58 -5.43
N LYS A 32 -7.41 -2.88 -5.14
CA LYS A 32 -7.52 -3.92 -6.17
C LYS A 32 -8.63 -3.62 -7.17
N PHE A 33 -9.77 -3.11 -6.71
CA PHE A 33 -10.86 -2.69 -7.59
C PHE A 33 -10.41 -1.58 -8.56
N GLU A 34 -9.71 -0.54 -8.11
CA GLU A 34 -9.22 0.52 -9.00
C GLU A 34 -8.12 0.01 -9.96
N ILE A 35 -7.20 -0.84 -9.49
CA ILE A 35 -6.18 -1.49 -10.33
C ILE A 35 -6.84 -2.29 -11.46
N LEU A 36 -7.86 -3.11 -11.14
CA LEU A 36 -8.60 -3.90 -12.14
C LEU A 36 -9.38 -3.03 -13.14
N ASN A 37 -9.65 -1.77 -12.80
CA ASN A 37 -10.27 -0.79 -13.71
C ASN A 37 -9.24 0.10 -14.45
N ASN A 38 -7.94 -0.22 -14.37
CA ASN A 38 -6.83 0.55 -14.94
C ASN A 38 -6.76 2.00 -14.40
N GLU A 39 -7.16 2.21 -13.15
CA GLU A 39 -7.22 3.52 -12.52
C GLU A 39 -6.13 3.64 -11.44
N VAL A 40 -4.88 3.48 -11.87
CA VAL A 40 -3.69 3.36 -11.00
C VAL A 40 -3.52 4.57 -10.09
N GLU A 41 -3.69 5.79 -10.59
CA GLU A 41 -3.56 7.01 -9.78
C GLU A 41 -4.61 7.08 -8.65
N LYS A 42 -5.82 6.57 -8.90
CA LYS A 42 -6.85 6.49 -7.86
C LYS A 42 -6.49 5.45 -6.82
N ALA A 43 -6.03 4.28 -7.27
CA ALA A 43 -5.55 3.22 -6.40
C ALA A 43 -4.42 3.72 -5.49
N LYS A 44 -3.49 4.51 -6.03
CA LYS A 44 -2.39 5.15 -5.30
C LYS A 44 -2.88 6.13 -4.24
N GLY A 45 -3.85 7.00 -4.59
CA GLY A 45 -4.50 7.88 -3.62
C GLY A 45 -5.20 7.12 -2.48
N ILE A 46 -5.81 5.98 -2.79
CA ILE A 46 -6.42 5.08 -1.80
C ILE A 46 -5.35 4.46 -0.90
N PHE A 47 -4.22 4.03 -1.46
CA PHE A 47 -3.09 3.49 -0.69
C PHE A 47 -2.56 4.48 0.35
N HIS A 48 -2.32 5.73 -0.03
CA HIS A 48 -1.86 6.74 0.91
C HIS A 48 -2.87 7.01 2.05
N ARG A 49 -4.18 7.01 1.74
CA ARG A 49 -5.24 7.10 2.77
C ARG A 49 -5.25 5.87 3.67
N ALA A 50 -5.05 4.69 3.10
CA ALA A 50 -5.01 3.44 3.83
C ALA A 50 -3.82 3.40 4.80
N LEU A 51 -2.64 3.90 4.41
CA LEU A 51 -1.48 4.02 5.31
C LEU A 51 -1.76 4.86 6.55
N GLN A 52 -2.54 5.94 6.42
CA GLN A 52 -2.89 6.81 7.56
C GLN A 52 -3.80 6.11 8.58
N ASN A 53 -4.65 5.18 8.14
CA ASN A 53 -5.61 4.49 9.02
C ASN A 53 -5.10 3.10 9.46
N CYS A 54 -4.45 2.39 8.56
CA CYS A 54 -4.11 0.97 8.67
C CYS A 54 -2.61 0.71 8.45
N GLY A 55 -1.76 1.72 8.62
CA GLY A 55 -0.32 1.61 8.35
C GLY A 55 0.41 0.53 9.14
N TRP A 56 -0.20 -0.04 10.18
CA TRP A 56 0.32 -1.20 10.91
C TRP A 56 0.18 -2.54 10.16
N SER A 57 -0.68 -2.60 9.14
CA SER A 57 -0.97 -3.83 8.41
C SER A 57 0.11 -4.10 7.35
N LYS A 58 0.89 -5.16 7.55
CA LYS A 58 1.88 -5.61 6.57
C LYS A 58 1.25 -6.03 5.25
N GLU A 59 0.08 -6.65 5.29
CA GLU A 59 -0.64 -7.06 4.08
C GLU A 59 -0.96 -5.85 3.19
N LEU A 60 -1.48 -4.77 3.79
CA LEU A 60 -1.74 -3.52 3.08
C LEU A 60 -0.47 -2.90 2.49
N ILE A 61 0.61 -2.91 3.25
CA ILE A 61 1.89 -2.37 2.80
C ILE A 61 2.47 -3.21 1.65
N MET A 62 2.38 -4.53 1.73
CA MET A 62 2.86 -5.44 0.69
C MET A 62 2.08 -5.27 -0.61
N ASP A 63 0.74 -5.17 -0.54
CA ASP A 63 -0.10 -4.83 -1.70
C ASP A 63 0.34 -3.48 -2.32
N GLY A 64 0.63 -2.48 -1.48
CA GLY A 64 1.12 -1.18 -1.93
C GLY A 64 2.46 -1.25 -2.65
N ILE A 65 3.41 -2.04 -2.14
CA ILE A 65 4.71 -2.27 -2.78
C ILE A 65 4.55 -3.01 -4.12
N GLU A 66 3.63 -3.98 -4.19
CA GLU A 66 3.34 -4.73 -5.41
C GLU A 66 2.74 -3.82 -6.49
N TYR A 67 1.75 -2.99 -6.14
CA TYR A 67 1.05 -2.13 -7.11
C TYR A 67 1.80 -0.84 -7.43
N PHE A 68 2.58 -0.29 -6.50
CA PHE A 68 3.23 1.01 -6.61
C PHE A 68 4.73 0.91 -6.27
N PRO A 69 5.53 0.18 -7.07
CA PRO A 69 6.95 -0.02 -6.79
C PRO A 69 7.75 1.30 -6.74
N ASP A 70 7.31 2.34 -7.46
CA ASP A 70 7.93 3.67 -7.45
C ASP A 70 7.83 4.37 -6.08
N ASP A 71 6.85 3.99 -5.25
CA ASP A 71 6.63 4.52 -3.91
C ASP A 71 7.31 3.69 -2.82
N LEU A 72 8.11 2.67 -3.20
CA LEU A 72 8.77 1.76 -2.26
C LEU A 72 9.58 2.52 -1.21
N LYS A 73 10.35 3.53 -1.62
CA LYS A 73 11.17 4.33 -0.70
C LYS A 73 10.29 5.01 0.36
N GLN A 74 9.25 5.73 -0.08
CA GLN A 74 8.33 6.43 0.82
C GLN A 74 7.60 5.46 1.76
N THR A 75 7.22 4.30 1.25
CA THR A 75 6.54 3.25 2.02
C THR A 75 7.46 2.68 3.11
N VAL A 76 8.73 2.46 2.79
CA VAL A 76 9.73 1.98 3.75
C VAL A 76 10.08 3.06 4.78
N ASP A 77 10.25 4.31 4.36
CA ASP A 77 10.48 5.44 5.26
C ASP A 77 9.33 5.53 6.29
N PHE A 78 8.08 5.40 5.84
CA PHE A 78 6.91 5.32 6.72
C PHE A 78 6.98 4.14 7.70
N MET A 79 7.37 2.95 7.23
CA MET A 79 7.50 1.77 8.09
C MET A 79 8.58 1.97 9.17
N VAL A 80 9.71 2.59 8.82
CA VAL A 80 10.80 2.92 9.75
C VAL A 80 10.31 3.95 10.78
N GLU A 81 9.69 5.04 10.33
CA GLU A 81 9.13 6.09 11.20
C GLU A 81 8.12 5.53 12.22
N LYS A 82 7.29 4.57 11.80
CA LYS A 82 6.29 3.92 12.65
C LYS A 82 6.83 2.74 13.46
N GLN A 83 8.15 2.48 13.41
CA GLN A 83 8.82 1.34 14.06
C GLN A 83 8.20 -0.02 13.71
N ILE A 84 7.67 -0.14 12.50
CA ILE A 84 7.15 -1.41 11.98
C ILE A 84 8.36 -2.28 11.66
N ARG A 85 8.41 -3.50 12.21
CA ARG A 85 9.56 -4.40 12.02
C ARG A 85 9.80 -4.71 10.54
N ILE A 86 10.88 -4.14 10.02
CA ILE A 86 11.58 -4.53 8.79
C ILE A 86 12.78 -5.37 9.22
N HIS A 87 12.99 -6.54 8.62
CA HIS A 87 14.11 -7.41 9.00
C HIS A 87 15.47 -6.83 8.59
N THR A 88 15.53 -6.20 7.41
CA THR A 88 16.77 -5.66 6.83
C THR A 88 16.43 -4.35 6.11
N PRO A 89 17.04 -3.21 6.49
CA PRO A 89 16.87 -1.93 5.78
C PRO A 89 17.22 -2.04 4.29
N LEU A 90 16.60 -1.20 3.46
CA LEU A 90 16.80 -1.23 2.01
C LEU A 90 18.24 -0.87 1.60
N GLU A 91 18.89 -0.01 2.36
CA GLU A 91 20.28 0.36 2.17
C GLU A 91 21.20 -0.85 2.36
N GLU A 92 20.91 -1.67 3.36
CA GLU A 92 21.66 -2.91 3.63
C GLU A 92 21.38 -3.96 2.56
N ILE A 93 20.13 -4.09 2.09
CA ILE A 93 19.81 -4.96 0.94
C ILE A 93 20.56 -4.51 -0.32
N LYS A 94 20.59 -3.20 -0.62
CA LYS A 94 21.31 -2.66 -1.79
C LYS A 94 22.81 -2.93 -1.68
N LEU A 95 23.40 -2.70 -0.51
CA LEU A 95 24.81 -3.01 -0.24
C LEU A 95 25.09 -4.51 -0.47
N LEU A 96 24.23 -5.39 0.04
CA LEU A 96 24.34 -6.84 -0.15
C LEU A 96 24.20 -7.25 -1.62
N MET A 97 23.33 -6.59 -2.39
CA MET A 97 23.19 -6.85 -3.82
C MET A 97 24.42 -6.38 -4.61
N GLU A 98 24.99 -5.22 -4.28
CA GLU A 98 26.19 -4.68 -4.93
C GLU A 98 27.45 -5.50 -4.62
N HIS A 99 27.60 -5.99 -3.38
CA HIS A 99 28.79 -6.74 -2.93
C HIS A 99 28.64 -8.26 -3.07
N GLY A 100 27.41 -8.79 -3.11
CA GLY A 100 27.13 -10.22 -3.28
C GLY A 100 27.30 -10.70 -4.72
N VAL A 101 27.19 -9.81 -5.72
CA VAL A 101 27.40 -10.13 -7.14
C VAL A 101 28.89 -10.26 -7.49
N GLN A 102 29.80 -9.74 -6.66
CA GLN A 102 31.25 -9.84 -6.91
C GLN A 102 31.86 -11.21 -6.55
N ASN A 103 31.07 -12.13 -5.98
CA ASN A 103 31.52 -13.45 -5.54
C ASN A 103 30.92 -14.63 -6.32
N LEU A 104 30.46 -14.40 -7.56
CA LEU A 104 30.10 -15.46 -8.53
C LEU A 104 30.84 -15.28 -9.85
#